data_AF-A0A3P8WHQ2-F1
#
_entry.id   AF-A0A3P8WHQ2-F1
#
_cell.length_a   1.000
_cell.length_b   1.000
_cell.length_c   1.000
_cell.angle_alpha   90.00
_cell.angle_beta   90.00
_cell.angle_gamma   90.00
#
_symmetry.space_group_name_H-M   'P 1'
#
loop_
_entity.id
_entity.type
_entity.pdbx_description
1 polymer ?
#
loop_
_entity_poly.entity_id
_entity_poly.type
_entity_poly.pdbx_seq_one_letter_code
_entity_poly.pdbx_strand_id
1 'polypeptide(L)'
;MFRRRNFSGPSFTLKGRADFRLEPRLFLLAHAAAFHVLLQLAGCALKYYLFTVSFTQIDKMAELIQKKLKFEVEKYTQMQKDVSKSMSARQKLETQLTENNIVKEELDLLDSTNTVYKLIGPVLVKQDPDEAKATVSKRLDYINGEIQRYEMLLKDLEKKSDQQRELLASLQQEFQKAQGLAVGKA
;
A
#
# COMPACT_ATOMS: atom_id res chain seq x y z
N MET A 1 16.82 -71.46 -13.10
CA MET A 1 17.58 -72.13 -12.03
C MET A 1 16.59 -72.52 -10.92
N PHE A 2 16.09 -73.76 -10.95
CA PHE A 2 15.23 -74.34 -9.91
C PHE A 2 16.10 -75.20 -9.00
N ARG A 3 16.00 -75.06 -7.67
CA ARG A 3 16.30 -76.13 -6.73
C ARG A 3 15.21 -76.20 -5.67
N ARG A 4 14.45 -77.30 -5.73
CA ARG A 4 13.59 -77.81 -4.66
C ARG A 4 14.43 -78.32 -3.49
N ARG A 5 13.88 -78.26 -2.28
CA ARG A 5 13.73 -79.38 -1.32
C ARG A 5 12.62 -78.95 -0.33
N ASN A 6 11.41 -79.45 -0.54
CA ASN A 6 10.80 -80.60 0.15
C ASN A 6 10.59 -80.36 1.64
N PHE A 7 9.32 -80.21 2.06
CA PHE A 7 8.82 -80.92 3.24
C PHE A 7 7.38 -81.40 2.98
N SER A 8 7.19 -82.68 3.26
CA SER A 8 5.99 -83.50 3.18
C SER A 8 4.98 -83.14 4.29
N GLY A 9 3.69 -83.40 4.02
CA GLY A 9 2.53 -83.01 4.83
C GLY A 9 2.43 -83.60 6.25
N PRO A 10 1.26 -83.44 6.88
CA PRO A 10 0.18 -84.40 6.60
C PRO A 10 -1.20 -83.78 6.34
N SER A 11 -1.96 -84.46 5.50
CA SER A 11 -3.42 -84.35 5.43
C SER A 11 -4.02 -84.82 6.76
N PHE A 12 -4.85 -84.00 7.40
CA PHE A 12 -5.79 -84.45 8.42
C PHE A 12 -7.20 -84.00 8.06
N THR A 13 -8.09 -84.99 8.13
CA THR A 13 -9.48 -85.00 7.70
C THR A 13 -10.39 -84.18 8.61
N LEU A 14 -11.45 -83.65 8.02
CA LEU A 14 -12.56 -82.94 8.65
C LEU A 14 -13.16 -83.69 9.86
N LYS A 15 -13.25 -83.03 11.02
CA LYS A 15 -14.47 -83.06 11.87
C LYS A 15 -14.43 -82.00 12.97
N GLY A 16 -15.36 -81.04 12.90
CA GLY A 16 -15.62 -80.09 13.97
C GLY A 16 -16.31 -78.82 13.47
N ARG A 17 -17.63 -78.89 13.22
CA ARG A 17 -18.46 -77.68 13.10
C ARG A 17 -18.42 -76.98 14.45
N ALA A 18 -17.72 -75.86 14.53
CA ALA A 18 -17.95 -74.88 15.59
C ALA A 18 -19.11 -74.02 15.13
N ASP A 19 -20.30 -74.27 15.70
CA ASP A 19 -21.48 -73.43 15.54
C ASP A 19 -21.15 -72.00 15.97
N PHE A 20 -20.95 -71.11 14.99
CA PHE A 20 -20.81 -69.67 15.20
C PHE A 20 -22.21 -69.08 15.35
N ARG A 21 -22.86 -69.35 16.49
CA ARG A 21 -24.14 -68.74 16.84
C ARG A 21 -23.87 -67.35 17.45
N LEU A 22 -23.63 -66.37 16.57
CA LEU A 22 -23.53 -64.95 16.94
C LEU A 22 -24.89 -64.46 17.45
N GLU A 23 -24.93 -64.02 18.71
CA GLU A 23 -26.09 -63.38 19.36
C GLU A 23 -26.61 -62.17 18.54
N PRO A 24 -27.92 -62.07 18.24
CA PRO A 24 -28.49 -60.96 17.47
C PRO A 24 -28.36 -59.58 18.15
N ARG A 25 -28.13 -59.55 19.48
CA ARG A 25 -27.84 -58.31 20.22
C ARG A 25 -26.49 -57.69 19.88
N LEU A 26 -25.49 -58.51 19.51
CA LEU A 26 -24.15 -58.03 19.16
C LEU A 26 -24.13 -57.34 17.79
N PHE A 27 -25.00 -57.76 16.87
CA PHE A 27 -25.10 -57.18 15.53
C PHE A 27 -25.75 -55.78 15.55
N LEU A 28 -26.77 -55.58 16.41
CA LEU A 28 -27.43 -54.29 16.59
C LEU A 28 -26.50 -53.25 17.25
N LEU A 29 -25.71 -53.67 18.24
CA LEU A 29 -24.70 -52.84 18.90
C LEU A 29 -23.55 -52.45 17.95
N ALA A 30 -23.10 -53.37 17.10
CA ALA A 30 -22.08 -53.08 16.09
C ALA A 30 -22.59 -52.09 15.04
N HIS A 31 -23.83 -52.22 14.58
CA HIS A 31 -24.45 -51.27 13.63
C HIS A 31 -24.67 -49.89 14.25
N ALA A 32 -25.13 -49.83 15.51
CA ALA A 32 -25.30 -48.56 16.23
C ALA A 32 -23.97 -47.85 16.47
N ALA A 33 -22.91 -48.58 16.83
CA ALA A 33 -21.57 -48.02 16.98
C ALA A 33 -21.00 -47.50 15.65
N ALA A 34 -21.18 -48.24 14.55
CA ALA A 34 -20.76 -47.79 13.21
C ALA A 34 -21.53 -46.54 12.77
N PHE A 35 -22.83 -46.45 13.06
CA PHE A 35 -23.66 -45.28 12.76
C PHE A 35 -23.25 -44.06 13.60
N HIS A 36 -22.86 -44.27 14.87
CA HIS A 36 -22.40 -43.18 15.73
C HIS A 36 -21.03 -42.62 15.29
N VAL A 37 -20.12 -43.50 14.87
CA VAL A 37 -18.82 -43.11 14.30
C VAL A 37 -19.00 -42.38 12.98
N LEU A 38 -19.91 -42.83 12.10
CA LEU A 38 -20.27 -42.13 10.87
C LEU A 38 -20.88 -40.74 11.14
N LEU A 39 -21.74 -40.60 12.14
CA LEU A 39 -22.29 -39.30 12.56
C LEU A 39 -21.19 -38.36 13.11
N GLN A 40 -20.25 -38.88 13.89
CA GLN A 40 -19.11 -38.12 14.40
C GLN A 40 -18.17 -37.67 13.26
N LEU A 41 -17.87 -38.53 12.30
CA LEU A 41 -17.05 -38.20 11.14
C LEU A 41 -17.73 -37.18 10.22
N ALA A 42 -19.04 -37.33 9.98
CA ALA A 42 -19.83 -36.37 9.21
C ALA A 42 -19.89 -34.99 9.90
N GLY A 43 -20.11 -34.96 11.22
CA GLY A 43 -20.07 -33.72 12.01
C GLY A 43 -18.69 -33.06 12.06
N CYS A 44 -17.63 -33.86 12.10
CA CYS A 44 -16.25 -33.37 12.04
C CYS A 44 -15.92 -32.78 10.65
N ALA A 45 -16.36 -33.43 9.56
CA ALA A 45 -16.20 -32.93 8.19
C ALA A 45 -16.97 -31.61 7.96
N LEU A 46 -18.18 -31.48 8.49
CA LEU A 46 -18.97 -30.24 8.40
C LEU A 46 -18.32 -29.09 9.19
N LYS A 47 -17.79 -29.38 10.38
CA LYS A 47 -16.98 -28.42 11.15
C LYS A 47 -15.70 -28.02 10.44
N TYR A 48 -15.00 -28.98 9.81
CA TYR A 48 -13.79 -28.70 9.04
C TYR A 48 -14.11 -27.84 7.82
N TYR A 49 -15.21 -28.10 7.12
CA TYR A 49 -15.65 -27.32 5.96
C TYR A 49 -16.09 -25.89 6.35
N LEU A 50 -16.85 -25.73 7.43
CA LEU A 50 -17.21 -24.41 7.96
C LEU A 50 -15.97 -23.65 8.46
N PHE A 51 -15.02 -24.34 9.07
CA PHE A 51 -13.75 -23.76 9.52
C PHE A 51 -12.89 -23.30 8.35
N THR A 52 -12.73 -24.12 7.28
CA THR A 52 -11.96 -23.73 6.09
C THR A 52 -12.64 -22.62 5.28
N VAL A 53 -13.98 -22.63 5.17
CA VAL A 53 -14.73 -21.53 4.55
C VAL A 53 -14.56 -20.22 5.34
N SER A 54 -14.62 -20.28 6.67
CA SER A 54 -14.42 -19.09 7.52
C SER A 54 -12.97 -18.58 7.47
N PHE A 55 -11.99 -19.49 7.47
CA PHE A 55 -10.56 -19.16 7.38
C PHE A 55 -10.19 -18.53 6.03
N THR A 56 -10.68 -19.10 4.92
CA THR A 56 -10.46 -18.53 3.57
C THR A 56 -11.13 -17.17 3.38
N GLN A 57 -12.22 -16.86 4.10
CA GLN A 57 -12.85 -15.54 4.09
C GLN A 57 -11.96 -14.49 4.77
N ILE A 58 -11.26 -14.85 5.85
CA ILE A 58 -10.37 -13.97 6.62
C ILE A 58 -9.11 -13.65 5.81
N ASP A 59 -8.49 -14.65 5.16
CA ASP A 59 -7.30 -14.45 4.32
C ASP A 59 -7.58 -13.50 3.14
N LYS A 60 -8.76 -13.62 2.51
CA LYS A 60 -9.18 -12.72 1.42
C LYS A 60 -9.36 -11.27 1.89
N MET A 61 -9.90 -11.06 3.08
CA MET A 61 -10.07 -9.70 3.62
C MET A 61 -8.72 -9.07 4.00
N ALA A 62 -7.80 -9.84 4.59
CA ALA A 62 -6.45 -9.36 4.90
C ALA A 62 -5.65 -8.96 3.65
N GLU A 63 -5.75 -9.73 2.56
CA GLU A 63 -5.06 -9.41 1.29
C GLU A 63 -5.60 -8.12 0.65
N LEU A 64 -6.91 -7.89 0.69
CA LEU A 64 -7.54 -6.67 0.17
C LEU A 64 -7.09 -5.43 0.95
N ILE A 65 -7.03 -5.51 2.29
CA ILE A 65 -6.56 -4.43 3.13
C ILE A 65 -5.07 -4.15 2.85
N GLN A 66 -4.26 -5.19 2.68
CA GLN A 66 -2.85 -5.05 2.35
C GLN A 66 -2.64 -4.35 1.00
N LYS A 67 -3.42 -4.70 -0.03
CA LYS A 67 -3.36 -4.06 -1.35
C LYS A 67 -3.75 -2.58 -1.28
N LYS A 68 -4.84 -2.25 -0.57
CA LYS A 68 -5.26 -0.86 -0.33
C LYS A 68 -4.16 -0.07 0.40
N LEU A 69 -3.59 -0.64 1.45
CA LEU A 69 -2.53 0.01 2.22
C LEU A 69 -1.29 0.30 1.35
N LYS A 70 -0.84 -0.65 0.53
CA LYS A 70 0.27 -0.42 -0.42
C LYS A 70 -0.04 0.71 -1.40
N PHE A 71 -1.22 0.70 -1.99
CA PHE A 71 -1.65 1.74 -2.94
C PHE A 71 -1.67 3.15 -2.30
N GLU A 72 -2.24 3.26 -1.11
CA GLU A 72 -2.33 4.54 -0.40
C GLU A 72 -0.96 5.03 0.09
N VAL A 73 -0.03 4.12 0.42
CA VAL A 73 1.37 4.46 0.74
C VAL A 73 2.09 5.00 -0.49
N GLU A 74 1.96 4.36 -1.65
CA GLU A 74 2.56 4.82 -2.90
C GLU A 74 2.07 6.22 -3.28
N LYS A 75 0.77 6.45 -3.17
CA LYS A 75 0.14 7.77 -3.38
C LYS A 75 0.69 8.82 -2.41
N TYR A 76 0.83 8.50 -1.13
CA TYR A 76 1.41 9.38 -0.13
C TYR A 76 2.90 9.70 -0.42
N THR A 77 3.69 8.69 -0.82
CA THR A 77 5.08 8.89 -1.24
C THR A 77 5.18 9.79 -2.46
N GLN A 78 4.28 9.63 -3.44
CA GLN A 78 4.25 10.50 -4.62
C GLN A 78 3.91 11.95 -4.23
N MET A 79 2.92 12.14 -3.35
CA MET A 79 2.55 13.47 -2.85
C MET A 79 3.71 14.16 -2.14
N GLN A 80 4.49 13.44 -1.31
CA GLN A 80 5.68 14.00 -0.68
C GLN A 80 6.74 14.46 -1.69
N LYS A 81 6.92 13.73 -2.80
CA LYS A 81 7.83 14.15 -3.88
C LYS A 81 7.33 15.45 -4.53
N ASP A 82 6.03 15.57 -4.75
CA ASP A 82 5.44 16.75 -5.38
C ASP A 82 5.49 17.98 -4.48
N VAL A 83 5.34 17.81 -3.16
CA VAL A 83 5.63 18.86 -2.16
C VAL A 83 7.08 19.32 -2.26
N SER A 84 8.05 18.39 -2.23
CA SER A 84 9.47 18.73 -2.32
C SER A 84 9.83 19.48 -3.61
N LYS A 85 9.29 19.04 -4.75
CA LYS A 85 9.48 19.74 -6.04
C LYS A 85 8.89 21.15 -6.02
N SER A 86 7.67 21.29 -5.51
CA SER A 86 6.97 22.58 -5.45
C SER A 86 7.70 23.56 -4.52
N MET A 87 8.20 23.07 -3.37
CA MET A 87 9.04 23.85 -2.46
C MET A 87 10.32 24.35 -3.13
N SER A 88 11.04 23.46 -3.85
CA SER A 88 12.26 23.85 -4.55
C SER A 88 11.99 24.88 -5.66
N ALA A 89 10.87 24.74 -6.39
CA ALA A 89 10.46 25.71 -7.40
C ALA A 89 10.15 27.08 -6.77
N ARG A 90 9.39 27.11 -5.67
CA ARG A 90 9.08 28.34 -4.93
C ARG A 90 10.35 29.04 -4.43
N GLN A 91 11.28 28.30 -3.84
CA GLN A 91 12.53 28.87 -3.34
C GLN A 91 13.38 29.51 -4.45
N LYS A 92 13.40 28.91 -5.65
CA LYS A 92 14.05 29.52 -6.83
C LYS A 92 13.38 30.84 -7.24
N LEU A 93 12.05 30.89 -7.19
CA LEU A 93 11.31 32.12 -7.49
C LEU A 93 11.55 33.20 -6.43
N GLU A 94 11.67 32.83 -5.15
CA GLU A 94 12.02 33.77 -4.07
C GLU A 94 13.42 34.39 -4.27
N THR A 95 14.40 33.60 -4.69
CA THR A 95 15.73 34.11 -5.06
C THR A 95 15.63 35.07 -6.24
N GLN A 96 14.93 34.69 -7.30
CA GLN A 96 14.73 35.56 -8.47
C GLN A 96 13.98 36.85 -8.09
N LEU A 97 12.99 36.78 -7.20
CA LEU A 97 12.26 37.95 -6.72
C LEU A 97 13.22 38.93 -6.05
N THR A 98 14.06 38.43 -5.16
CA THR A 98 15.04 39.23 -4.43
C THR A 98 16.04 39.90 -5.38
N GLU A 99 16.59 39.13 -6.34
CA GLU A 99 17.51 39.66 -7.35
C GLU A 99 16.86 40.76 -8.21
N ASN A 100 15.62 40.55 -8.65
CA ASN A 100 14.92 41.52 -9.50
C ASN A 100 14.46 42.76 -8.71
N ASN A 101 14.16 42.63 -7.42
CA ASN A 101 13.89 43.77 -6.55
C ASN A 101 15.13 44.65 -6.40
N ILE A 102 16.30 44.06 -6.17
CA ILE A 102 17.56 44.81 -6.13
C ILE A 102 17.80 45.52 -7.46
N VAL A 103 17.62 44.85 -8.60
CA VAL A 103 17.77 45.49 -9.92
C VAL A 103 16.80 46.65 -10.10
N LYS A 104 15.55 46.52 -9.62
CA LYS A 104 14.58 47.61 -9.68
C LYS A 104 15.01 48.80 -8.83
N GLU A 105 15.46 48.56 -7.60
CA GLU A 105 15.97 49.61 -6.71
C GLU A 105 17.15 50.34 -7.34
N GLU A 106 18.11 49.62 -7.91
CA GLU A 106 19.27 50.21 -8.62
C GLU A 106 18.83 51.02 -9.85
N LEU A 107 17.84 50.55 -10.62
CA LEU A 107 17.29 51.30 -11.75
C LEU A 107 16.57 52.58 -11.29
N ASP A 108 15.91 52.54 -10.13
CA ASP A 108 15.20 53.69 -9.56
C ASP A 108 16.15 54.79 -9.06
N LEU A 109 17.40 54.46 -8.76
CA LEU A 109 18.47 55.40 -8.43
C LEU A 109 19.12 56.10 -9.65
N LEU A 110 18.79 55.69 -10.88
CA LEU A 110 19.37 56.28 -12.09
C LEU A 110 18.79 57.67 -12.40
N ASP A 111 19.67 58.61 -12.73
CA ASP A 111 19.31 59.94 -13.20
C ASP A 111 19.09 59.96 -14.72
N SER A 112 18.46 61.02 -15.23
CA SER A 112 18.15 61.19 -16.67
C SER A 112 19.37 61.31 -17.59
N THR A 113 20.57 61.43 -17.04
CA THR A 113 21.83 61.47 -17.80
C THR A 113 22.46 60.08 -17.97
N ASN A 114 22.02 59.09 -17.18
CA ASN A 114 22.54 57.74 -17.24
C ASN A 114 22.02 57.01 -18.48
N THR A 115 22.86 56.16 -19.07
CA THR A 115 22.49 55.33 -20.21
C THR A 115 22.42 53.87 -19.79
N VAL A 116 21.28 53.21 -20.05
CA VAL A 116 21.05 51.80 -19.76
C VAL A 116 21.34 50.95 -21.00
N TYR A 117 22.02 49.82 -20.79
CA TYR A 117 22.28 48.83 -21.84
C TYR A 117 21.76 47.46 -21.41
N LYS A 118 21.17 46.73 -22.35
CA LYS A 118 20.72 45.35 -22.18
C LYS A 118 21.66 44.41 -22.91
N LEU A 119 22.15 43.37 -22.23
CA LEU A 119 22.95 42.31 -22.83
C LEU A 119 22.05 41.33 -23.59
N ILE A 120 22.31 41.18 -24.89
CA ILE A 120 21.64 40.21 -25.76
C ILE A 120 22.74 39.39 -26.47
N GLY A 121 22.95 38.16 -26.00
CA GLY A 121 24.04 37.31 -26.49
C GLY A 121 25.41 37.97 -26.24
N PRO A 122 26.27 38.15 -27.26
CA PRO A 122 27.55 38.82 -27.10
C PRO A 122 27.47 40.36 -27.24
N VAL A 123 26.29 40.96 -27.41
CA VAL A 123 26.13 42.39 -27.76
C VAL A 123 25.37 43.15 -26.68
N LEU A 124 25.78 44.40 -26.43
CA LEU A 124 25.05 45.37 -25.60
C LEU A 124 24.19 46.27 -26.48
N VAL A 125 22.90 46.32 -26.20
CA VAL A 125 21.92 47.17 -26.92
C VAL A 125 21.46 48.28 -25.99
N LYS A 126 21.52 49.53 -26.47
CA LYS A 126 21.02 50.69 -25.71
C LYS A 126 19.51 50.52 -25.49
N GLN A 127 19.07 50.67 -24.26
CA GLN A 127 17.68 50.55 -23.85
C GLN A 127 17.23 51.86 -23.19
N ASP A 128 15.97 52.22 -23.40
CA ASP A 128 15.36 53.31 -22.66
C ASP A 128 15.22 52.94 -21.17
N PRO A 129 15.59 53.84 -20.23
CA PRO A 129 15.51 53.55 -18.80
C PRO A 129 14.08 53.26 -18.32
N ASP A 130 13.07 53.93 -18.87
CA ASP A 130 11.66 53.72 -18.49
C ASP A 130 11.16 52.37 -19.00
N GLU A 131 11.59 51.96 -20.20
CA GLU A 131 11.28 50.62 -20.73
C GLU A 131 11.95 49.51 -19.93
N ALA A 132 13.19 49.73 -19.46
CA ALA A 132 13.89 48.81 -18.57
C ALA A 132 13.14 48.65 -17.24
N LYS A 133 12.73 49.75 -16.60
CA LYS A 133 11.92 49.74 -15.36
C LYS A 133 10.58 49.04 -15.54
N ALA A 134 9.87 49.31 -16.64
CA ALA A 134 8.60 48.67 -16.95
C ALA A 134 8.77 47.16 -17.16
N THR A 135 9.86 46.72 -17.79
CA THR A 135 10.16 45.30 -18.02
C THR A 135 10.45 44.57 -16.70
N VAL A 136 11.27 45.16 -15.83
CA VAL A 136 11.58 44.59 -14.51
C VAL A 136 10.31 44.54 -13.65
N SER A 137 9.48 45.59 -13.67
CA SER A 137 8.22 45.62 -12.91
C SER A 137 7.25 44.53 -13.35
N LYS A 138 7.03 44.34 -14.66
CA LYS A 138 6.20 43.24 -15.18
C LYS A 138 6.74 41.87 -14.78
N ARG A 139 8.07 41.71 -14.72
CA ARG A 139 8.69 40.46 -14.28
C ARG A 139 8.44 40.21 -12.79
N LEU A 140 8.54 41.23 -11.95
CA LEU A 140 8.22 41.12 -10.52
C LEU A 140 6.76 40.73 -10.29
N ASP A 141 5.83 41.33 -11.04
CA ASP A 141 4.40 40.99 -10.94
C ASP A 141 4.15 39.52 -11.29
N TYR A 142 4.78 39.03 -12.36
CA TYR A 142 4.70 37.61 -12.75
C TYR A 142 5.27 36.70 -11.66
N ILE A 143 6.47 37.00 -11.14
CA ILE A 143 7.13 36.18 -10.11
C ILE A 143 6.27 36.13 -8.84
N ASN A 144 5.74 37.27 -8.39
CA ASN A 144 4.86 37.34 -7.23
C ASN A 144 3.58 36.50 -7.43
N GLY A 145 2.98 36.58 -8.61
CA GLY A 145 1.81 35.76 -8.96
C GLY A 145 2.11 34.26 -8.92
N GLU A 146 3.25 33.84 -9.46
CA GLU A 146 3.66 32.43 -9.44
C GLU A 146 4.03 31.94 -8.03
N ILE A 147 4.66 32.77 -7.20
CA ILE A 147 4.89 32.45 -5.78
C ILE A 147 3.56 32.18 -5.07
N GLN A 148 2.56 33.06 -5.24
CA GLN A 148 1.23 32.87 -4.64
C GLN A 148 0.57 31.58 -5.12
N ARG A 149 0.72 31.23 -6.40
CA ARG A 149 0.22 29.95 -6.94
C ARG A 149 0.88 28.76 -6.29
N TYR A 150 2.20 28.78 -6.12
CA TYR A 150 2.91 27.73 -5.41
C TYR A 150 2.54 27.66 -3.92
N GLU A 151 2.30 28.77 -3.26
CA GLU A 151 1.80 28.79 -1.87
C GLU A 151 0.43 28.14 -1.74
N MET A 152 -0.50 28.44 -2.64
CA MET A 152 -1.82 27.79 -2.67
C MET A 152 -1.69 26.29 -2.95
N LEU A 153 -0.88 25.92 -3.94
CA LEU A 153 -0.63 24.51 -4.27
C LEU A 153 -0.05 23.75 -3.08
N LEU A 154 0.93 24.33 -2.39
CA LEU A 154 1.55 23.72 -1.20
C LEU A 154 0.55 23.55 -0.07
N LYS A 155 -0.28 24.56 0.23
CA LYS A 155 -1.36 24.46 1.22
C LYS A 155 -2.34 23.34 0.89
N ASP A 156 -2.69 23.18 -0.38
CA ASP A 156 -3.60 22.12 -0.82
C ASP A 156 -2.94 20.73 -0.74
N LEU A 157 -1.66 20.63 -1.08
CA LEU A 157 -0.89 19.40 -0.92
C LEU A 157 -0.70 19.02 0.56
N GLU A 158 -0.47 19.97 1.45
CA GLU A 158 -0.42 19.75 2.90
C GLU A 158 -1.74 19.19 3.43
N LYS A 159 -2.87 19.81 3.09
CA LYS A 159 -4.19 19.31 3.49
C LYS A 159 -4.45 17.89 2.97
N LYS A 160 -4.11 17.61 1.71
CA LYS A 160 -4.25 16.26 1.13
C LYS A 160 -3.32 15.26 1.82
N SER A 161 -2.12 15.69 2.20
CA SER A 161 -1.12 14.87 2.89
C SER A 161 -1.61 14.47 4.28
N ASP A 162 -2.21 15.40 5.03
CA ASP A 162 -2.75 15.13 6.35
C ASP A 162 -3.96 14.18 6.29
N GLN A 163 -4.90 14.40 5.38
CA GLN A 163 -6.00 13.46 5.13
C GLN A 163 -5.50 12.05 4.76
N GLN A 164 -4.45 11.99 3.94
CA GLN A 164 -3.85 10.72 3.54
C GLN A 164 -3.16 10.01 4.71
N ARG A 165 -2.53 10.75 5.63
CA ARG A 165 -1.95 10.20 6.87
C ARG A 165 -3.01 9.60 7.79
N GLU A 166 -4.12 10.31 7.99
CA GLU A 166 -5.24 9.81 8.80
C GLU A 166 -5.82 8.52 8.22
N LEU A 167 -6.02 8.50 6.89
CA LEU A 167 -6.50 7.32 6.18
C LEU A 167 -5.52 6.15 6.29
N LEU A 168 -4.21 6.40 6.16
CA LEU A 168 -3.18 5.38 6.36
C LEU A 168 -3.17 4.84 7.80
N ALA A 169 -3.34 5.70 8.81
CA ALA A 169 -3.41 5.29 10.21
C ALA A 169 -4.64 4.40 10.46
N SER A 170 -5.80 4.75 9.90
CA SER A 170 -7.02 3.92 9.97
C SER A 170 -6.81 2.56 9.32
N LEU A 171 -6.27 2.53 8.10
CA LEU A 171 -6.00 1.27 7.37
C LEU A 171 -4.97 0.39 8.09
N GLN A 172 -3.95 0.99 8.72
CA GLN A 172 -2.99 0.25 9.54
C GLN A 172 -3.67 -0.38 10.77
N GLN A 173 -4.58 0.35 11.43
CA GLN A 173 -5.33 -0.17 12.57
C GLN A 173 -6.30 -1.30 12.15
N GLU A 174 -6.97 -1.16 11.02
CA GLU A 174 -7.84 -2.20 10.44
C GLU A 174 -7.05 -3.45 10.08
N PHE A 175 -5.86 -3.28 9.49
CA PHE A 175 -4.97 -4.37 9.15
C PHE A 175 -4.53 -5.17 10.39
N GLN A 176 -4.15 -4.49 11.48
CA GLN A 176 -3.79 -5.14 12.74
C GLN A 176 -4.94 -5.94 13.34
N LYS A 177 -6.17 -5.38 13.31
CA LYS A 177 -7.38 -6.06 13.76
C LYS A 177 -7.69 -7.30 12.90
N ALA A 178 -7.55 -7.18 11.58
CA ALA A 178 -7.80 -8.28 10.64
C ALA A 178 -6.78 -9.42 10.77
N GLN A 179 -5.54 -9.13 11.18
CA GLN A 179 -4.51 -10.14 11.42
C GLN A 179 -4.64 -10.87 12.77
N GLY A 180 -5.64 -10.53 13.60
CA GLY A 180 -5.81 -11.16 14.92
C GLY A 180 -4.70 -10.82 15.91
N LEU A 181 -3.82 -9.86 15.57
CA LEU A 181 -2.87 -9.24 16.49
C LEU A 181 -3.65 -8.27 17.38
N ALA A 182 -4.47 -8.83 18.28
CA ALA A 182 -4.82 -8.11 19.49
C ALA A 182 -3.49 -7.77 20.18
N VAL A 183 -3.17 -6.48 20.27
CA VAL A 183 -2.07 -5.98 21.10
C VAL A 183 -2.27 -6.58 22.47
N GLY A 184 -1.50 -7.62 22.77
CA GLY A 184 -1.41 -8.23 24.09
C GLY A 184 -0.86 -7.17 25.02
N LYS A 185 -1.75 -6.44 25.69
CA LYS A 185 -1.40 -5.72 26.90
C LYS A 185 -1.20 -6.78 27.98
N ALA A 186 0.05 -7.16 28.19
CA ALA A 186 0.53 -7.70 29.45
C ALA A 186 0.81 -6.53 30.41
#